data_AF-A0A3D3NY80-F1
#
_entry.id   AF-A0A3D3NY80-F1
#
_cell.length_a   1.000
_cell.length_b   1.000
_cell.length_c   1.000
_cell.angle_alpha   90.00
_cell.angle_beta   90.00
_cell.angle_gamma   90.00
#
_symmetry.space_group_name_H-M   'P 1'
#
loop_
_entity.id
_entity.type
_entity.pdbx_description
1 polymer ?
#
loop_
_entity_poly.entity_id
_entity_poly.type
_entity_poly.pdbx_seq_one_letter_code
_entity_poly.pdbx_strand_id
1 'polypeptide(L)'
;MPDTEPAPPPAKPAGRPVWGELRAILDLVLDFSFKRFVTPQLIRVLYALSLLGALLGTLAWMFGGFKDGITHGVFTLVTGPVAFVIYVLAARVVMEVILAIFMIAERSRRD
;
A
#
# COMPACT_ATOMS: atom_id res chain seq x y z
N MET A 1 49.40 38.18 -6.95
CA MET A 1 48.52 37.33 -6.13
C MET A 1 47.52 36.70 -7.09
N PRO A 2 47.47 35.37 -7.24
CA PRO A 2 46.42 34.76 -8.06
C PRO A 2 45.10 34.83 -7.28
N ASP A 3 44.10 35.46 -7.87
CA ASP A 3 42.75 35.58 -7.35
C ASP A 3 42.15 34.19 -7.18
N THR A 4 41.92 33.75 -5.93
CA THR A 4 41.17 32.53 -5.64
C THR A 4 39.69 32.82 -5.90
N GLU A 5 39.23 32.41 -7.08
CA GLU A 5 37.82 32.44 -7.44
C GLU A 5 36.99 31.67 -6.38
N PRO A 6 35.91 32.23 -5.83
CA PRO A 6 35.10 31.54 -4.83
C PRO A 6 34.49 30.28 -5.45
N ALA A 7 34.71 29.13 -4.80
CA ALA A 7 34.16 27.85 -5.26
C ALA A 7 32.63 27.95 -5.45
N PRO A 8 32.07 27.39 -6.54
CA PRO A 8 30.64 27.44 -6.80
C PRO A 8 29.85 26.77 -5.66
N PRO A 9 28.68 27.32 -5.27
CA PRO A 9 27.89 26.78 -4.17
C PRO A 9 27.50 25.31 -4.42
N PRO A 10 27.47 24.46 -3.39
CA PRO A 10 27.01 23.09 -3.53
C PRO A 10 25.57 23.06 -4.06
N ALA A 11 25.38 22.40 -5.20
CA ALA A 11 24.06 22.19 -5.80
C ALA A 11 23.17 21.44 -4.78
N LYS A 12 22.08 22.09 -4.35
CA LYS A 12 21.09 21.47 -3.45
C LYS A 12 20.61 20.15 -4.07
N PRO A 13 20.61 19.03 -3.33
CA PRO A 13 20.08 17.79 -3.86
C PRO A 13 18.62 18.01 -4.25
N ALA A 14 18.34 17.88 -5.55
CA ALA A 14 16.99 17.92 -6.07
C ALA A 14 16.20 16.80 -5.37
N GLY A 15 15.13 17.16 -4.67
CA GLY A 15 14.23 16.19 -4.05
C GLY A 15 13.80 15.17 -5.10
N ARG A 16 13.92 13.88 -4.78
CA ARG A 16 13.59 12.80 -5.72
C ARG A 16 12.15 13.00 -6.23
N PRO A 17 11.90 12.91 -7.55
CA PRO A 17 10.55 13.09 -8.08
C PRO A 17 9.66 11.92 -7.64
N VAL A 18 8.47 12.22 -7.13
CA VAL A 18 7.44 11.25 -6.67
C VAL A 18 7.15 10.17 -7.73
N TRP A 19 7.22 10.53 -9.01
CA TRP A 19 7.08 9.61 -10.14
C TRP A 19 8.14 8.50 -10.17
N GLY A 20 9.36 8.77 -9.70
CA GLY A 20 10.42 7.77 -9.60
C GLY A 20 10.14 6.73 -8.51
N GLU A 21 9.58 7.16 -7.38
CA GLU A 21 9.18 6.26 -6.28
C GLU A 21 8.00 5.38 -6.69
N LEU A 22 7.00 5.94 -7.37
CA LEU A 22 5.88 5.18 -7.92
C LEU A 22 6.33 4.09 -8.88
N ARG A 23 7.26 4.39 -9.79
CA ARG A 23 7.85 3.40 -10.72
C ARG A 23 8.57 2.28 -9.99
N ALA A 24 9.40 2.62 -8.99
CA ALA A 24 10.11 1.62 -8.20
C ALA A 24 9.16 0.70 -7.40
N ILE A 25 8.03 1.24 -6.93
CA ILE A 25 6.98 0.45 -6.24
C ILE A 25 6.25 -0.46 -7.24
N LEU A 26 5.91 0.03 -8.43
CA LEU A 26 5.27 -0.79 -9.47
C LEU A 26 6.17 -1.92 -9.93
N ASP A 27 7.45 -1.63 -10.18
CA ASP A 27 8.43 -2.66 -10.56
C ASP A 27 8.60 -3.71 -9.46
N LEU A 28 8.53 -3.31 -8.19
CA LEU A 28 8.58 -4.25 -7.06
C LEU A 28 7.32 -5.12 -6.95
N VAL A 29 6.14 -4.54 -7.20
CA VAL A 29 4.84 -5.27 -7.13
C VAL A 29 4.70 -6.22 -8.33
N LEU A 30 5.24 -5.86 -9.49
CA LEU A 30 5.25 -6.69 -10.69
C LEU A 30 6.50 -7.59 -10.79
N ASP A 31 7.33 -7.68 -9.74
CA ASP A 31 8.45 -8.63 -9.66
C ASP A 31 7.93 -10.05 -9.36
N PHE A 32 7.38 -10.70 -10.39
CA PHE A 32 6.93 -12.09 -10.36
C PHE A 32 8.08 -13.10 -10.21
N SER A 33 9.35 -12.66 -10.23
CA SER A 33 10.51 -13.54 -10.09
C SER A 33 10.82 -13.88 -8.62
N PHE A 34 10.26 -13.16 -7.64
CA PHE A 34 10.47 -13.37 -6.20
C PHE A 34 11.95 -13.52 -5.76
N LYS A 35 12.91 -13.01 -6.55
CA LYS A 35 14.36 -13.22 -6.28
C LYS A 35 14.89 -12.37 -5.12
N ARG A 36 14.13 -11.37 -4.67
CA ARG A 36 14.51 -10.48 -3.56
C ARG A 36 13.37 -10.38 -2.55
N PHE A 37 13.56 -10.98 -1.37
CA PHE A 37 12.63 -10.87 -0.25
C PHE A 37 12.65 -9.44 0.33
N VAL A 38 11.85 -8.53 -0.24
CA VAL A 38 11.61 -7.18 0.30
C VAL A 38 10.41 -7.19 1.25
N THR A 39 10.48 -8.11 2.21
CA THR A 39 9.34 -8.58 2.98
C THR A 39 8.61 -7.49 3.79
N PRO A 40 9.30 -6.59 4.52
CA PRO A 40 8.61 -5.59 5.33
C PRO A 40 7.97 -4.48 4.49
N GLN A 41 8.58 -4.14 3.35
CA GLN A 41 8.10 -3.07 2.47
C GLN A 41 6.88 -3.54 1.67
N LEU A 42 6.91 -4.79 1.19
CA LEU A 42 5.82 -5.38 0.41
C LEU A 42 4.52 -5.45 1.24
N ILE A 43 4.60 -5.82 2.52
CA ILE A 43 3.42 -5.89 3.41
C ILE A 43 2.72 -4.54 3.52
N ARG A 44 3.47 -3.43 3.63
CA ARG A 44 2.89 -2.07 3.66
C ARG A 44 2.17 -1.73 2.36
N VAL A 45 2.77 -2.09 1.22
CA VAL A 45 2.17 -1.86 -0.10
C VAL A 45 0.91 -2.70 -0.27
N LEU A 46 0.93 -3.98 0.10
CA LEU A 46 -0.23 -4.86 0.05
C LEU A 46 -1.37 -4.35 0.93
N TYR A 47 -1.07 -3.92 2.16
CA TYR A 47 -2.09 -3.33 3.03
C TYR A 47 -2.71 -2.06 2.41
N ALA A 48 -1.90 -1.17 1.84
CA ALA A 48 -2.39 0.04 1.18
C ALA A 48 -3.27 -0.29 -0.04
N LEU A 49 -2.87 -1.28 -0.86
CA LEU A 49 -3.65 -1.75 -2.00
C LEU A 49 -4.97 -2.41 -1.55
N SER A 50 -4.94 -3.22 -0.50
CA SER A 50 -6.14 -3.81 0.09
C SER A 50 -7.09 -2.72 0.61
N LEU A 51 -6.57 -1.68 1.26
CA LEU A 51 -7.37 -0.57 1.76
C LEU A 51 -8.02 0.23 0.62
N LEU A 52 -7.25 0.50 -0.44
CA LEU A 52 -7.74 1.16 -1.64
C LEU A 52 -8.82 0.31 -2.34
N GLY A 53 -8.58 -0.99 -2.48
CA GLY A 53 -9.54 -1.94 -3.04
C GLY A 53 -10.83 -2.02 -2.21
N ALA A 54 -10.71 -2.04 -0.88
CA ALA A 54 -11.86 -2.02 0.03
C ALA A 54 -12.70 -0.76 -0.14
N LEU A 55 -12.04 0.40 -0.22
CA LEU A 55 -12.71 1.68 -0.41
C LEU A 55 -13.46 1.71 -1.75
N LEU A 56 -12.77 1.39 -2.85
CA LEU A 56 -13.38 1.38 -4.19
C LEU A 56 -14.51 0.35 -4.29
N GLY A 57 -14.31 -0.86 -3.73
CA GLY A 57 -15.32 -1.92 -3.72
C GLY A 57 -16.55 -1.55 -2.92
N THR A 58 -16.36 -0.90 -1.76
CA THR A 58 -17.48 -0.43 -0.92
C THR A 58 -18.26 0.66 -1.63
N LEU A 59 -17.59 1.63 -2.25
CA LEU A 59 -18.26 2.67 -3.04
C LEU A 59 -19.03 2.06 -4.22
N ALA A 60 -18.41 1.14 -4.97
CA ALA A 60 -19.07 0.44 -6.07
C ALA A 60 -20.30 -0.34 -5.62
N TRP A 61 -20.23 -1.00 -4.45
CA TRP A 61 -21.36 -1.71 -3.84
C TRP A 61 -22.49 -0.75 -3.44
N MET A 62 -22.16 0.34 -2.76
CA MET A 62 -23.13 1.34 -2.31
C MET A 62 -23.87 1.97 -3.49
N PHE A 63 -23.15 2.44 -4.51
CA PHE A 63 -23.77 3.07 -5.68
C PHE A 63 -24.43 2.06 -6.63
N GLY A 64 -23.90 0.83 -6.71
CA GLY A 64 -24.46 -0.24 -7.51
C GLY A 64 -25.84 -0.69 -7.02
N GLY A 65 -26.05 -0.71 -5.71
CA GLY A 65 -27.32 -1.17 -5.11
C GLY A 65 -28.55 -0.35 -5.50
N PHE A 66 -28.38 0.89 -5.92
CA PHE A 66 -29.49 1.74 -6.41
C PHE A 66 -30.03 1.30 -7.77
N LYS A 67 -29.28 0.49 -8.53
CA LYS A 67 -29.73 -0.05 -9.82
C LYS A 67 -30.88 -1.05 -9.66
N ASP A 68 -30.94 -1.72 -8.51
CA ASP A 68 -31.94 -2.74 -8.19
C ASP A 68 -33.16 -2.15 -7.45
N GLY A 69 -33.12 -0.86 -7.09
CA GLY A 69 -34.22 -0.13 -6.45
C GLY A 69 -33.80 0.66 -5.21
N ILE A 70 -34.69 1.56 -4.76
CA ILE A 70 -34.42 2.47 -3.62
C ILE A 70 -34.21 1.68 -2.31
N THR A 71 -35.02 0.67 -2.05
CA THR A 71 -34.91 -0.16 -0.84
C THR A 71 -33.56 -0.89 -0.76
N HIS A 72 -33.12 -1.45 -1.89
CA HIS A 72 -31.83 -2.11 -1.99
C HIS A 72 -30.67 -1.11 -1.88
N GLY A 73 -30.76 0.06 -2.52
CA GLY A 73 -29.76 1.12 -2.40
C GLY A 73 -29.59 1.64 -0.97
N VAL A 74 -30.67 1.81 -0.21
CA VAL A 74 -30.58 2.19 1.21
C VAL A 74 -29.96 1.07 2.04
N PHE A 75 -30.28 -0.19 1.76
CA PHE A 75 -29.66 -1.33 2.43
C PHE A 75 -28.15 -1.41 2.17
N THR A 76 -27.70 -1.24 0.93
CA THR A 76 -26.26 -1.23 0.60
C THR A 76 -25.53 -0.02 1.19
N LEU A 77 -26.22 1.12 1.34
CA LEU A 77 -25.66 2.32 1.98
C LEU A 77 -25.38 2.11 3.49
N VAL A 78 -26.27 1.39 4.18
CA VAL A 78 -26.10 1.08 5.61
C VAL A 78 -25.11 -0.06 5.83
N THR A 79 -25.17 -1.11 4.99
CA THR A 79 -24.28 -2.27 5.12
C THR A 79 -22.87 -2.02 4.59
N GLY A 80 -22.68 -1.08 3.67
CA GLY A 80 -21.39 -0.73 3.08
C GLY A 80 -20.33 -0.35 4.12
N PRO A 81 -20.56 0.64 5.00
CA PRO A 81 -19.61 1.01 6.05
C PRO A 81 -19.24 -0.15 6.99
N VAL A 82 -20.22 -1.00 7.33
CA VAL A 82 -19.99 -2.19 8.17
C VAL A 82 -19.09 -3.19 7.44
N ALA A 83 -19.39 -3.49 6.18
CA ALA A 83 -18.58 -4.37 5.34
C ALA A 83 -17.16 -3.84 5.15
N PHE A 84 -17.00 -2.52 4.95
CA PHE A 84 -15.68 -1.87 4.86
C PHE A 84 -14.86 -2.09 6.13
N VAL A 85 -15.42 -1.80 7.31
CA VAL A 85 -14.72 -1.98 8.58
C VAL A 85 -14.32 -3.44 8.79
N ILE A 86 -15.23 -4.39 8.54
CA ILE A 86 -14.93 -5.82 8.64
C ILE A 86 -13.79 -6.21 7.71
N TYR A 87 -13.81 -5.75 6.46
CA TYR A 87 -12.75 -6.02 5.50
C TYR A 87 -11.40 -5.45 5.96
N VAL A 88 -11.37 -4.20 6.44
CA VAL A 88 -10.14 -3.55 6.93
C VAL A 88 -9.56 -4.30 8.13
N LEU A 89 -10.42 -4.74 9.06
CA LEU A 89 -9.99 -5.57 10.19
C LEU A 89 -9.45 -6.93 9.74
N ALA A 90 -10.12 -7.60 8.80
CA ALA A 90 -9.64 -8.85 8.24
C ALA A 90 -8.27 -8.66 7.56
N ALA A 91 -8.11 -7.61 6.74
CA ALA A 91 -6.85 -7.27 6.11
C ALA A 91 -5.75 -6.99 7.15
N ARG A 92 -6.07 -6.33 8.27
CA ARG A 92 -5.16 -6.10 9.40
C ARG A 92 -4.64 -7.42 9.97
N VAL A 93 -5.55 -8.34 10.29
CA VAL A 93 -5.23 -9.66 10.84
C VAL A 93 -4.35 -10.45 9.87
N VAL A 94 -4.68 -10.46 8.58
CA VAL A 94 -3.87 -11.15 7.56
C VAL A 94 -2.45 -10.59 7.50
N MET A 95 -2.28 -9.26 7.51
CA MET A 95 -0.95 -8.64 7.52
C MET A 95 -0.16 -8.97 8.79
N GLU A 96 -0.82 -9.01 9.95
CA GLU A 96 -0.20 -9.39 11.23
C GLU A 96 0.27 -10.85 11.20
N VAL A 97 -0.54 -11.77 10.67
CA VAL A 97 -0.17 -13.18 10.51
C VAL A 97 1.02 -13.32 9.56
N ILE A 98 1.02 -12.62 8.43
CA ILE A 98 2.13 -12.62 7.49
C ILE A 98 3.42 -12.11 8.16
N LEU A 99 3.35 -10.98 8.88
CA LEU A 99 4.48 -10.44 9.64
C LEU A 99 4.99 -11.42 10.71
N ALA A 100 4.08 -12.10 11.42
CA ALA A 100 4.43 -13.08 12.45
C ALA A 100 5.18 -14.27 11.85
N ILE A 101 4.73 -14.79 10.69
CA ILE A 101 5.43 -15.88 9.98
C ILE A 101 6.86 -15.44 9.61
N PHE A 102 7.02 -14.24 9.06
CA PHE A 102 8.34 -13.73 8.70
C PHE A 102 9.23 -13.47 9.91
N MET A 103 8.67 -13.01 11.03
CA MET A 103 9.40 -12.86 12.28
C MET A 103 9.95 -14.21 12.78
N ILE A 104 9.15 -15.27 12.72
CA ILE A 104 9.56 -16.61 13.13
C ILE A 104 10.66 -17.15 12.21
N ALA A 105 10.50 -16.98 10.89
CA ALA A 105 11.50 -17.41 9.91
C ALA A 105 12.86 -16.72 10.10
N GLU A 106 12.85 -15.42 10.41
CA GLU A 106 14.09 -14.68 10.70
C GLU A 106 14.71 -15.14 12.03
N ARG A 107 13.87 -15.46 13.03
CA ARG A 107 14.36 -15.99 14.31
C ARG A 107 15.05 -17.35 14.13
N SER A 108 14.50 -18.27 13.34
CA SER A 108 15.09 -19.60 13.15
C SER A 108 16.39 -19.60 12.35
N ARG A 109 16.70 -18.54 11.61
CA ARG A 109 17.95 -18.42 10.83
C ARG A 109 19.15 -17.97 11.69
N ARG A 110 18.88 -17.46 12.89
CA ARG A 110 19.90 -16.90 13.80
C ARG A 110 20.42 -17.94 14.82
N ASP A 111 19.73 -19.07 14.96
CA ASP A 111 20.10 -20.21 15.80
C ASP A 111 20.70 -21.33 14.92
#